data_AF-A0A0G1V193-F1
#
_entry.id   AF-A0A0G1V193-F1
#
_cell.length_a   1.000
_cell.length_b   1.000
_cell.length_c   1.000
_cell.angle_alpha   90.00
_cell.angle_beta   90.00
_cell.angle_gamma   90.00
#
_symmetry.space_group_name_H-M   'P 1'
#
loop_
_entity.id
_entity.type
_entity.pdbx_description
1 polymer ?
#
loop_
_entity_poly.entity_id
_entity_poly.type
_entity_poly.pdbx_seq_one_letter_code
_entity_poly.pdbx_strand_id
1 'polypeptide(L)' 'MNQIVDKGEIIKIQSRGVLTIPSKFRDENFGQDRFVRVSKLGGKLVLEPVTILSYPVRRYTNSEVDEFLKQDEEETESLV' A
#
# COMPACT_ATOMS: atom_id res chain seq x y z
N MET A 1 3.86 11.19 22.91
CA MET A 1 2.47 10.85 22.53
C MET A 1 2.04 11.83 21.46
N ASN A 2 2.07 11.45 20.17
CA ASN A 2 1.58 12.32 19.11
C ASN A 2 0.06 12.24 19.07
N GLN A 3 -0.62 13.33 19.43
CA GLN A 3 -2.06 13.46 19.29
C GLN A 3 -2.36 13.64 17.80
N ILE A 4 -2.91 12.61 17.17
CA ILE A 4 -3.40 12.68 15.79
C ILE A 4 -4.68 13.53 15.84
N VAL A 5 -4.58 14.79 15.42
CA VAL A 5 -5.74 15.68 15.30
C VAL A 5 -6.51 15.25 14.05
N ASP A 6 -7.73 14.75 14.24
CA ASP A 6 -8.62 14.29 13.17
C ASP A 6 -9.11 15.48 12.33
N LYS A 7 -8.38 15.82 11.27
CA LYS A 7 -8.78 16.84 10.29
C LYS A 7 -9.65 16.20 9.22
N GLY A 8 -10.92 15.98 9.54
CA GLY A 8 -11.92 15.44 8.60
C GLY A 8 -12.70 16.52 7.84
N GLU A 9 -13.15 16.20 6.62
CA GLU A 9 -14.20 16.94 5.92
C GLU A 9 -15.45 16.08 5.79
N ILE A 10 -16.63 16.70 5.96
CA ILE A 10 -17.92 16.01 5.77
C ILE A 10 -18.29 16.05 4.29
N ILE A 11 -18.43 14.88 3.67
CA ILE A 11 -18.87 14.75 2.28
C ILE A 11 -20.25 14.09 2.22
N LYS A 12 -21.06 14.51 1.24
CA LYS A 12 -22.32 13.84 0.92
C LYS A 12 -22.04 12.66 -0.01
N ILE A 13 -22.46 11.47 0.40
CA ILE A 13 -22.40 10.27 -0.45
C ILE A 13 -23.38 10.45 -1.62
N GLN A 14 -22.90 10.19 -2.83
CA GLN A 14 -23.70 10.26 -4.05
C GLN A 14 -24.52 8.97 -4.24
N SER A 15 -25.32 8.92 -5.30
CA SER A 15 -26.09 7.72 -5.64
C SER A 15 -25.18 6.49 -5.74
N ARG A 16 -25.72 5.32 -5.36
CA ARG A 16 -25.01 4.02 -5.42
C ARG A 16 -23.76 3.93 -4.53
N GLY A 17 -23.62 4.79 -3.53
CA GLY A 17 -22.50 4.71 -2.59
C GLY A 17 -21.20 5.33 -3.11
N VAL A 18 -21.26 6.10 -4.19
CA VAL A 18 -20.08 6.80 -4.73
C VAL A 18 -19.69 7.92 -3.77
N LEU A 19 -18.41 7.93 -3.38
CA LEU A 19 -17.82 8.97 -2.56
C LEU A 19 -16.73 9.70 -3.34
N THR A 20 -16.68 11.01 -3.21
CA THR A 20 -15.63 11.82 -3.82
C THR A 20 -14.61 12.17 -2.76
N ILE A 21 -13.37 11.71 -2.92
CA ILE A 21 -12.26 12.11 -2.05
C ILE A 21 -12.00 13.60 -2.28
N PRO A 22 -12.05 14.48 -1.26
CA PRO A 22 -11.75 15.90 -1.42
C PRO A 22 -10.31 16.14 -1.93
N SER A 23 -10.09 17.22 -2.68
CA SER A 23 -8.79 17.52 -3.31
C SER A 23 -7.63 17.58 -2.33
N LYS A 24 -7.87 18.02 -1.09
CA LYS A 24 -6.84 18.10 -0.03
C LYS A 24 -6.32 16.74 0.41
N PHE A 25 -7.09 15.67 0.20
CA PHE A 25 -6.72 14.30 0.54
C PHE A 25 -6.31 13.48 -0.69
N ARG A 26 -6.38 14.06 -1.89
CA ARG A 26 -5.86 13.43 -3.11
C ARG A 26 -4.37 13.71 -3.21
N ASP A 27 -3.58 12.80 -2.66
CA ASP A 27 -2.14 12.72 -2.88
C ASP A 27 -1.84 11.73 -4.03
N GLU A 28 -0.57 11.35 -4.19
CA GLU A 28 -0.14 10.36 -5.19
C GLU A 28 -0.77 8.96 -5.01
N ASN A 29 -1.34 8.70 -3.82
CA ASN A 29 -1.92 7.42 -3.46
C ASN A 29 -3.41 7.32 -3.83
N PHE A 30 -4.14 8.44 -3.80
CA PHE A 30 -5.55 8.54 -4.21
C PHE A 30 -5.74 9.30 -5.54
N GLY A 31 -4.70 9.31 -6.38
CA GLY A 31 -4.71 9.87 -7.73
C GLY A 31 -5.59 9.09 -8.72
N GLN A 32 -5.54 9.48 -10.00
CA GLN A 32 -6.29 8.82 -11.07
C GLN A 32 -5.81 7.37 -11.30
N ASP A 33 -6.74 6.50 -11.68
CA ASP A 33 -6.49 5.08 -12.05
C ASP A 33 -5.78 4.23 -11.00
N ARG A 34 -5.88 4.62 -9.71
CA ARG A 34 -5.36 3.83 -8.58
C ARG A 34 -6.43 2.90 -8.03
N PHE A 35 -6.01 1.70 -7.61
CA PHE A 35 -6.86 0.80 -6.86
C PHE A 35 -6.81 1.13 -5.38
N VAL A 36 -7.96 1.03 -4.72
CA VAL A 36 -8.10 1.24 -3.28
C VAL A 36 -8.76 0.01 -2.68
N ARG A 37 -8.13 -0.55 -1.65
CA ARG A 37 -8.75 -1.56 -0.80
C ARG A 37 -9.71 -0.88 0.15
N VAL A 38 -10.94 -1.40 0.20
CA VAL A 38 -11.95 -0.97 1.16
C VAL A 38 -12.11 -2.08 2.20
N SER A 39 -11.86 -1.78 3.47
CA SER A 39 -12.06 -2.71 4.57
C SER A 39 -12.95 -2.09 5.64
N LYS A 40 -13.57 -2.94 6.47
CA LYS A 40 -14.38 -2.51 7.61
C LYS A 40 -13.60 -2.76 8.89
N LEU A 41 -13.37 -1.70 9.67
CA LEU A 41 -12.74 -1.78 10.97
C LEU A 41 -13.69 -1.21 12.03
N GLY A 42 -14.34 -2.11 12.78
CA GLY A 42 -15.41 -1.74 13.70
C GLY A 42 -16.58 -1.05 12.97
N GLY A 43 -16.86 0.20 13.36
CA GLY A 43 -17.90 1.04 12.75
C GLY A 43 -17.42 1.92 11.59
N LYS A 44 -16.16 1.79 11.14
CA LYS A 44 -15.55 2.66 10.12
C LYS A 44 -15.22 1.88 8.85
N LEU A 45 -15.28 2.58 7.72
CA LEU A 45 -14.64 2.13 6.47
C LEU A 45 -13.21 2.68 6.43
N VAL A 46 -12.26 1.81 6.12
CA VAL A 46 -10.85 2.16 5.92
C VAL A 46 -10.55 2.01 4.43
N LEU A 47 -9.99 3.06 3.85
CA LEU A 47 -9.58 3.12 2.46
C LEU A 47 -8.05 3.10 2.43
N GLU A 48 -7.48 2.07 1.82
CA GLU A 48 -6.03 1.91 1.70
C GLU A 48 -5.64 1.88 0.21
N PRO A 49 -4.71 2.73 -0.23
CA PRO A 49 -4.18 2.64 -1.60
C PRO A 49 -3.46 1.30 -1.77
N VAL A 50 -3.69 0.62 -2.90
CA VAL A 50 -3.01 -0.64 -3.21
C VAL A 50 -2.41 -0.60 -4.60
N THR A 51 -1.16 -1.05 -4.69
CA THR A 51 -0.50 -1.30 -5.96
C THR A 51 -0.83 -2.73 -6.39
N ILE A 52 -1.57 -2.86 -7.50
CA ILE A 52 -1.81 -4.16 -8.14
C ILE A 52 -0.78 -4.31 -9.25
N LEU A 53 0.10 -5.30 -9.13
CA LEU A 53 1.00 -5.69 -10.21
C LEU A 53 0.21 -6.57 -11.18
N SER A 54 0.34 -6.32 -12.48
CA SER A 54 -0.35 -7.08 -13.54
C SER A 54 0.18 -8.51 -13.71
N TYR A 55 1.27 -8.84 -13.00
CA TYR A 55 1.94 -10.12 -13.04
C TYR A 55 2.13 -10.66 -11.62
N PRO A 56 2.13 -11.99 -11.45
CA PRO A 56 2.42 -12.60 -10.16
C PRO A 56 3.86 -12.27 -9.75
N VAL A 57 4.03 -11.76 -8.54
CA VAL A 57 5.35 -11.59 -7.93
C VAL A 57 5.51 -12.55 -6.77
N ARG A 58 6.66 -13.23 -6.73
CA ARG A 58 7.11 -13.91 -5.53
C ARG A 58 7.59 -12.85 -4.55
N ARG A 59 7.13 -12.92 -3.30
CA ARG A 59 7.70 -12.14 -2.19
C ARG A 59 8.72 -13.02 -1.50
N TYR A 60 9.93 -12.50 -1.32
CA TYR A 60 10.98 -13.14 -0.54
C TYR A 60 10.97 -12.57 0.88
N THR A 61 11.19 -13.42 1.88
CA THR A 61 11.48 -12.96 3.23
C THR A 61 12.90 -12.38 3.28
N ASN A 62 13.19 -11.53 4.27
CA ASN A 62 14.55 -11.03 4.45
C ASN A 62 15.57 -12.19 4.59
N SER A 63 15.19 -13.28 5.27
CA SER A 63 16.06 -14.45 5.40
C SER A 63 16.34 -15.16 4.07
N GLU A 64 15.37 -15.25 3.15
CA GLU A 64 15.60 -15.81 1.82
C GLU A 64 16.54 -14.92 1.00
N VAL A 65 16.45 -13.60 1.17
CA VAL A 65 17.35 -12.65 0.50
C VAL A 65 18.77 -12.75 1.06
N ASP A 66 18.92 -12.83 2.38
CA ASP A 66 20.23 -12.96 3.04
C ASP A 66 20.93 -14.28 2.64
N GLU A 67 20.18 -15.38 2.56
CA GLU A 67 20.71 -16.68 2.12
C GLU A 67 21.18 -16.64 0.67
N PHE A 68 20.41 -16.00 -0.22
CA PHE A 68 20.79 -15.82 -1.62
C PHE A 68 22.08 -15.00 -1.77
N LEU A 69 22.18 -13.87 -1.07
CA LEU A 69 23.36 -13.00 -1.14
C LEU A 69 24.62 -13.70 -0.61
N LYS A 70 24.47 -14.51 0.45
CA LYS A 70 25.58 -15.29 1.01
C LYS A 70 26.09 -16.34 0.02
N GLN A 71 25.19 -17.05 -0.65
CA GLN A 71 25.57 -18.04 -1.68
C GLN A 71 26.28 -17.38 -2.86
N ASP A 72 25.80 -16.21 -3.30
CA ASP A 72 26.42 -15.43 -4.38
C ASP A 72 27.86 -14.96 -4.04
N GLU A 73 28.08 -14.55 -2.79
CA GLU A 73 29.41 -14.18 -2.29
C GLU A 73 30.36 -15.38 -2.25
N GLU A 74 29.93 -16.52 -1.69
CA GLU A 74 30.72 -17.75 -1.64
C GLU A 74 31.07 -18.27 -3.05
N GLU A 75 30.13 -18.22 -3.99
CA GLU A 75 30.37 -18.60 -5.39
C GLU A 75 31.37 -17.65 -6.06
N THR A 76 31.25 -16.34 -5.85
CA THR A 76 32.14 -15.33 -6.43
C THR A 76 33.59 -15.50 -5.93
N GLU A 77 33.78 -15.71 -4.63
CA GLU A 77 35.11 -15.94 -4.05
C GLU A 77 35.75 -17.24 -4.56
N SER A 78 34.94 -18.26 -4.90
CA SER A 78 35.44 -19.54 -5.42
C SER A 78 35.93 -19.48 -6.89
N LEU A 79 35.63 -18.38 -7.60
CA LEU A 79 35.98 -18.17 -9.01
C LEU A 79 37.25 -17.32 -9.21
N VAL A 80 37.90 -16.87 -8.12
CA VAL A 80 39.13 -16.07 -8.10
C VAL A 80 40.32 -16.93 -7.63
#